data_AF-A0A8T6MUC2-F1
#
_entry.id   AF-A0A8T6MUC2-F1
#
_cell.length_a   1.000
_cell.length_b   1.000
_cell.length_c   1.000
_cell.angle_alpha   90.00
_cell.angle_beta   90.00
_cell.angle_gamma   90.00
#
_symmetry.space_group_name_H-M   'P 1'
#
loop_
_entity.id
_entity.type
_entity.pdbx_description
1 polymer ?
#
loop_
_entity_poly.entity_id
_entity_poly.type
_entity_poly.pdbx_seq_one_letter_code
_entity_poly.pdbx_strand_id
1 'polypeptide(L)'
;MYETEIKFVLEAIDSAKNKIKLDSILKNGRGSYLIFQDVAAHYAGLTGGTEGSGSDLVEEESGNGYEVKSYHDHIVFPESRYDEVHCGPSSVFANNSSASKYKKLIQEEDYESALELCFEKGYGKNDFYVFTNTSKFKNGIFRYLVIHRNELIKIVEKKDPAKVSRKKLLGTTNGKTFSIS
;
A
#
# COMPACT_ATOMS: atom_id res chain seq x y z
N MET A 1 2.59 11.88 -7.45
CA MET A 1 2.86 11.71 -6.02
C MET A 1 2.23 12.89 -5.31
N TYR A 2 1.28 12.63 -4.43
CA TYR A 2 0.61 13.64 -3.61
C TYR A 2 1.28 13.69 -2.24
N GLU A 3 1.43 14.88 -1.68
CA GLU A 3 2.02 15.09 -0.35
C GLU A 3 1.04 15.87 0.54
N THR A 4 0.98 15.52 1.81
CA THR A 4 0.19 16.24 2.83
C THR A 4 0.99 16.29 4.13
N GLU A 5 0.98 17.46 4.78
CA GLU A 5 1.49 17.59 6.15
C GLU A 5 0.39 17.19 7.14
N ILE A 6 0.65 16.18 7.97
CA ILE A 6 -0.26 15.77 9.03
C ILE A 6 0.19 16.43 10.33
N LYS A 7 -0.48 17.51 10.72
CA LYS A 7 -0.18 18.26 11.95
C LYS A 7 -0.62 17.52 13.21
N PHE A 8 -1.77 16.84 13.17
CA PHE A 8 -2.27 15.98 14.24
C PHE A 8 -3.30 14.97 13.72
N VAL A 9 -3.48 13.86 14.44
CA VAL A 9 -4.61 12.93 14.29
C VAL A 9 -5.30 12.86 15.66
N LEU A 10 -6.60 13.13 15.71
CA LEU A 10 -7.39 13.07 16.95
C LEU A 10 -8.26 11.83 16.93
N GLU A 11 -8.06 10.93 17.90
CA GLU A 11 -8.99 9.84 18.18
C GLU A 11 -9.83 10.22 19.40
N ALA A 12 -11.13 10.40 19.20
CA ALA A 12 -12.07 10.66 20.29
C ALA A 12 -12.60 9.31 20.79
N ILE A 13 -12.06 8.82 21.90
CA ILE A 13 -12.57 7.63 22.59
C ILE A 13 -13.51 8.11 23.70
N ASP A 14 -14.76 7.66 23.68
CA ASP A 14 -15.82 8.02 24.64
C ASP A 14 -15.61 7.43 26.05
N SER A 15 -14.35 7.26 26.46
CA SER A 15 -13.99 6.97 27.84
C SER A 15 -12.76 7.80 28.21
N ALA A 16 -12.98 8.85 29.00
CA ALA A 16 -11.98 9.82 29.46
C ALA A 16 -10.81 9.23 30.29
N LYS A 17 -10.63 7.90 30.32
CA LYS A 17 -9.62 7.20 31.12
C LYS A 17 -8.39 6.76 30.35
N ASN A 18 -8.44 6.63 29.02
CA ASN A 18 -7.31 6.11 28.25
C ASN A 18 -6.89 7.09 27.14
N LYS A 19 -5.85 7.89 27.41
CA LYS A 19 -5.13 8.63 26.35
C LYS A 19 -4.19 7.66 25.64
N ILE A 20 -4.55 7.20 24.45
CA ILE A 20 -3.62 6.42 23.62
C ILE A 20 -2.64 7.41 22.98
N LYS A 21 -1.32 7.17 23.15
CA LYS A 21 -0.30 7.97 22.47
C LYS A 21 -0.30 7.64 20.99
N LEU A 22 -0.49 8.63 20.13
CA LEU A 22 -0.49 8.47 18.67
C LEU A 22 0.77 7.76 18.17
N ASP A 23 1.95 8.09 18.72
CA ASP A 23 3.20 7.40 18.39
C ASP A 23 3.13 5.87 18.62
N SER A 24 2.33 5.41 19.58
CA SER A 24 2.10 3.98 19.84
C SER A 24 1.22 3.34 18.78
N ILE A 25 0.22 4.07 18.27
CA ILE A 25 -0.69 3.60 17.20
C ILE A 25 0.06 3.62 15.86
N LEU A 26 0.82 4.67 15.56
CA LEU A 26 1.61 4.78 14.34
C LEU A 26 2.77 3.77 14.29
N LYS A 27 3.32 3.35 15.44
CA LYS A 27 4.25 2.22 15.54
C LYS A 27 3.58 0.86 15.30
N ASN A 28 2.26 0.77 15.53
CA ASN A 28 1.50 -0.44 15.22
C ASN A 28 1.19 -0.44 13.72
N GLY A 29 1.73 -1.42 12.99
CA GLY A 29 1.54 -1.50 11.53
C GLY A 29 0.08 -1.53 11.10
N ARG A 30 -0.80 -2.18 11.86
CA ARG A 30 -2.25 -2.26 11.55
C ARG A 30 -2.97 -0.96 11.88
N GLY A 31 -2.66 -0.33 13.02
CA GLY A 31 -3.23 0.96 13.40
C GLY A 31 -2.83 2.08 12.43
N SER A 32 -1.55 2.15 12.08
CA SER A 32 -1.02 3.02 11.04
C SER A 32 -1.74 2.81 9.70
N TYR A 33 -1.84 1.55 9.25
CA TYR A 33 -2.50 1.20 8.01
C TYR A 33 -3.95 1.74 7.91
N LEU A 34 -4.77 1.49 8.94
CA LEU A 34 -6.17 1.92 8.93
C LEU A 34 -6.30 3.45 8.86
N ILE A 35 -5.54 4.18 9.69
CA ILE A 35 -5.56 5.65 9.69
C ILE A 35 -5.15 6.18 8.31
N PHE A 36 -4.06 5.67 7.73
CA PHE A 36 -3.56 6.20 6.47
C PHE A 36 -4.35 5.75 5.25
N GLN A 37 -5.02 4.59 5.31
CA GLN A 37 -6.00 4.19 4.31
C GLN A 37 -7.16 5.20 4.30
N ASP A 38 -7.73 5.54 5.46
CA ASP A 38 -8.83 6.52 5.56
C ASP A 38 -8.39 7.92 5.10
N VAL A 39 -7.19 8.34 5.48
CA VAL A 39 -6.61 9.62 5.01
C VAL A 39 -6.45 9.62 3.49
N ALA A 40 -5.89 8.55 2.91
CA ALA A 40 -5.74 8.44 1.47
C ALA A 40 -7.10 8.42 0.75
N ALA A 41 -8.09 7.71 1.32
CA ALA A 41 -9.44 7.64 0.79
C ALA A 41 -10.07 9.04 0.75
N HIS A 42 -9.99 9.79 1.84
CA HIS A 42 -10.51 11.15 1.93
C HIS A 42 -9.90 12.07 0.86
N TYR A 43 -8.57 12.07 0.71
CA TYR A 43 -7.91 12.93 -0.27
C TYR A 43 -8.08 12.47 -1.72
N ALA A 44 -8.31 11.19 -1.96
CA ALA A 44 -8.53 10.63 -3.28
C ALA A 44 -10.03 10.59 -3.68
N GLY A 45 -10.94 11.00 -2.81
CA GLY A 45 -12.39 10.91 -3.06
C GLY A 45 -12.91 9.47 -3.12
N LEU A 46 -12.29 8.56 -2.36
CA LEU A 46 -12.65 7.15 -2.29
C LEU A 46 -13.36 6.83 -0.98
N THR A 47 -14.12 5.73 -0.97
CA THR A 47 -14.75 5.21 0.25
C THR A 47 -14.23 3.82 0.59
N GLY A 48 -14.44 3.39 1.84
CA GLY A 48 -14.02 2.08 2.30
C GLY A 48 -14.73 0.97 1.53
N GLY A 49 -13.96 -0.05 1.12
CA GLY A 49 -14.54 -1.26 0.52
C GLY A 49 -15.38 -2.06 1.52
N THR A 50 -16.19 -2.98 1.00
CA THR A 50 -16.92 -3.93 1.84
C THR A 50 -15.97 -4.92 2.51
N GLU A 51 -16.17 -5.19 3.80
CA GLU A 51 -15.40 -6.21 4.52
C GLU A 51 -15.59 -7.58 3.85
N GLY A 52 -14.56 -8.08 3.19
CA GLY A 52 -14.55 -9.43 2.61
C GLY A 52 -13.94 -9.50 1.21
N SER A 53 -12.66 -9.87 1.13
CA SER A 53 -11.93 -10.28 -0.10
C SER A 53 -11.93 -9.35 -1.33
N GLY A 54 -12.62 -8.20 -1.26
CA GLY A 54 -12.63 -7.13 -2.25
C GLY A 54 -11.51 -6.11 -2.02
N SER A 55 -11.53 -5.04 -2.79
CA SER A 55 -10.59 -3.93 -2.71
C SER A 55 -10.65 -3.22 -1.36
N ASP A 56 -9.54 -2.64 -0.92
CA ASP A 56 -9.47 -1.86 0.32
C ASP A 56 -10.34 -0.60 0.24
N LEU A 57 -10.35 0.06 -0.92
CA LEU A 57 -11.12 1.26 -1.21
C LEU A 57 -11.86 1.13 -2.54
N VAL A 58 -12.95 1.87 -2.72
CA VAL A 58 -13.78 1.89 -3.93
C VAL A 58 -14.12 3.34 -4.32
N GLU A 59 -14.20 3.61 -5.61
CA GLU A 59 -14.78 4.85 -6.15
C GLU A 59 -16.28 4.67 -6.37
N GLU A 60 -17.12 5.45 -5.68
CA GLU A 60 -18.58 5.22 -5.66
C GLU A 60 -19.23 5.34 -7.04
N GLU A 61 -18.79 6.30 -7.87
CA GLU A 61 -19.41 6.58 -9.16
C GLU A 61 -19.12 5.50 -10.21
N SER A 62 -17.89 4.99 -10.24
CA SER A 62 -17.40 4.06 -11.26
C SER A 62 -17.39 2.60 -10.81
N GLY A 63 -17.37 2.36 -9.50
CA GLY A 63 -17.14 1.05 -8.89
C GLY A 63 -15.68 0.57 -8.97
N ASN A 64 -14.74 1.41 -9.40
CA ASN A 64 -13.32 1.02 -9.51
C ASN A 64 -12.74 0.63 -8.14
N GLY A 65 -11.99 -0.47 -8.12
CA GLY A 65 -11.37 -1.02 -6.92
C GLY A 65 -9.92 -0.55 -6.72
N TYR A 66 -9.56 -0.22 -5.48
CA TYR A 66 -8.25 0.28 -5.09
C TYR A 66 -7.65 -0.56 -3.94
N GLU A 67 -6.43 -1.04 -4.13
CA GLU A 67 -5.65 -1.73 -3.08
C GLU A 67 -4.67 -0.76 -2.43
N VAL A 68 -4.58 -0.76 -1.10
CA VAL A 68 -3.63 0.08 -0.36
C VAL A 68 -2.38 -0.73 -0.01
N LYS A 69 -1.21 -0.20 -0.40
CA LYS A 69 0.11 -0.75 -0.06
C LYS A 69 0.93 0.29 0.68
N SER A 70 1.87 -0.20 1.49
CA SER A 70 2.79 0.67 2.21
C SER A 70 4.24 0.42 1.78
N TYR A 71 5.03 1.48 1.76
CA TYR A 71 6.47 1.45 1.54
C TYR A 71 7.18 2.29 2.61
N HIS A 72 8.49 2.05 2.78
CA HIS A 72 9.31 2.86 3.67
C HIS A 72 9.64 4.20 3.00
N ASP A 73 9.40 5.31 3.71
CA ASP A 73 9.75 6.65 3.22
C ASP A 73 11.23 6.72 2.79
N HIS A 74 11.49 7.23 1.58
CA HIS A 74 12.84 7.25 0.98
C HIS A 74 13.77 8.31 1.55
N ILE A 75 13.23 9.35 2.20
CA ILE A 75 13.99 10.37 2.90
C ILE A 75 14.40 9.82 4.28
N VAL A 76 13.47 9.17 4.98
CA VAL A 76 13.71 8.64 6.33
C VAL A 76 14.52 7.32 6.31
N PHE A 77 14.30 6.50 5.27
CA PHE A 77 14.93 5.20 5.08
C PHE A 77 15.59 5.13 3.69
N PRO A 78 16.71 5.85 3.48
CA PRO A 78 17.37 5.95 2.19
C PRO A 78 18.10 4.67 1.76
N GLU A 79 18.36 3.73 2.68
CA GLU A 79 19.17 2.55 2.39
C GLU A 79 18.48 1.58 1.41
N SER A 80 19.29 0.93 0.56
CA SER A 80 18.82 0.01 -0.50
C SER A 80 18.01 -1.19 0.04
N ARG A 81 18.27 -1.64 1.27
CA ARG A 81 17.50 -2.70 1.92
C ARG A 81 16.00 -2.36 2.11
N TYR A 82 15.63 -1.09 1.99
CA TYR A 82 14.25 -0.59 2.09
C TYR A 82 13.65 -0.21 0.73
N ASP A 83 14.35 -0.51 -0.36
CA ASP A 83 13.87 -0.21 -1.71
C ASP A 83 12.80 -1.22 -2.18
N GLU A 84 12.78 -2.44 -1.64
CA GLU A 84 11.76 -3.42 -2.00
C GLU A 84 10.39 -3.05 -1.40
N VAL A 85 9.40 -2.86 -2.29
CA VAL A 85 8.00 -2.61 -1.91
C VAL A 85 7.17 -3.84 -2.28
N HIS A 86 6.46 -4.39 -1.30
CA HIS A 86 5.51 -5.46 -1.53
C HIS A 86 4.22 -4.89 -2.13
N CYS A 87 3.92 -5.27 -3.36
CA CYS A 87 2.71 -4.90 -4.09
C CYS A 87 1.77 -6.09 -4.33
N GLY A 88 2.26 -7.31 -4.12
CA GLY A 88 1.43 -8.50 -4.22
C GLY A 88 0.30 -8.54 -3.17
N PRO A 89 -0.75 -9.31 -3.44
CA PRO A 89 -1.88 -9.45 -2.53
C PRO A 89 -1.48 -10.22 -1.27
N SER A 90 -1.97 -9.79 -0.10
CA SER A 90 -1.67 -10.45 1.17
C SER A 90 -2.12 -11.93 1.19
N SER A 91 -3.14 -12.29 0.41
CA SER A 91 -3.64 -13.66 0.23
C SER A 91 -2.63 -14.61 -0.43
N VAL A 92 -1.68 -14.08 -1.20
CA VAL A 92 -0.54 -14.82 -1.75
C VAL A 92 0.47 -15.17 -0.66
N PHE A 93 0.53 -14.40 0.42
CA PHE A 93 1.54 -14.55 1.48
C PHE A 93 1.00 -15.07 2.81
N ALA A 94 -0.32 -15.06 3.00
CA ALA A 94 -0.95 -15.62 4.19
C ALA A 94 -0.58 -17.11 4.33
N ASN A 95 -0.45 -17.61 5.57
CA ASN A 95 -0.09 -19.00 5.89
C ASN A 95 -1.17 -20.01 5.44
N ASN A 96 -1.33 -20.14 4.13
CA ASN A 96 -2.29 -20.96 3.41
C ASN A 96 -1.57 -21.66 2.24
N SER A 97 -2.33 -22.42 1.43
CA SER A 97 -1.80 -23.12 0.26
C SER A 97 -1.16 -22.20 -0.79
N SER A 98 -1.61 -20.95 -0.89
CA SER A 98 -1.13 -19.98 -1.88
C SER A 98 0.27 -19.49 -1.56
N ALA A 99 0.62 -19.28 -0.29
CA ALA A 99 1.98 -18.90 0.11
C ALA A 99 3.00 -20.01 -0.13
N SER A 100 2.62 -21.27 0.09
CA SER A 100 3.47 -22.41 -0.26
C SER A 100 3.67 -22.50 -1.77
N LYS A 101 2.58 -22.36 -2.55
CA LYS A 101 2.63 -22.36 -4.01
C LYS A 101 3.52 -21.24 -4.55
N TYR A 102 3.35 -20.01 -4.07
CA TYR A 102 4.16 -18.87 -4.52
C TYR A 102 5.64 -19.07 -4.22
N LYS A 103 5.98 -19.49 -2.99
CA LYS A 103 7.37 -19.78 -2.62
C LYS A 103 7.99 -20.84 -3.52
N LYS A 104 7.24 -21.90 -3.83
CA LYS A 104 7.68 -22.96 -4.74
C LYS A 104 7.97 -22.41 -6.14
N LEU A 105 7.06 -21.61 -6.70
CA LEU A 105 7.24 -20.99 -8.03
C LEU A 105 8.49 -20.10 -8.08
N ILE A 106 8.75 -19.31 -7.04
CA ILE A 106 9.96 -18.50 -6.95
C ILE A 106 11.23 -19.37 -6.84
N GLN A 107 11.18 -20.48 -6.09
CA GLN A 107 12.30 -21.42 -5.96
C GLN A 107 12.60 -22.17 -7.27
N GLU A 108 11.56 -22.45 -8.07
CA GLU A 108 11.65 -23.12 -9.37
C GLU A 108 11.95 -22.13 -10.52
N GLU A 109 12.13 -20.84 -10.21
CA GLU A 109 12.31 -19.75 -11.18
C GLU A 109 11.16 -19.61 -12.20
N ASP A 110 9.98 -20.15 -11.89
CA ASP A 110 8.76 -20.05 -12.69
C ASP A 110 8.04 -18.72 -12.38
N TYR A 111 8.65 -17.62 -12.83
CA TYR A 111 8.16 -16.27 -12.55
C TYR A 111 6.89 -15.91 -13.32
N GLU A 112 6.63 -16.54 -14.46
CA GLU A 112 5.40 -16.34 -15.23
C GLU A 112 4.19 -16.88 -14.44
N SER A 113 4.27 -18.12 -13.99
CA SER A 113 3.22 -18.70 -13.14
C SER A 113 3.10 -17.99 -11.78
N ALA A 114 4.21 -17.45 -11.25
CA ALA A 114 4.17 -16.62 -10.04
C ALA A 114 3.39 -15.33 -10.26
N LEU A 115 3.55 -14.68 -11.42
CA LEU A 115 2.81 -13.49 -11.80
C LEU A 115 1.32 -13.80 -12.00
N GLU A 116 1.00 -14.91 -12.68
CA GLU A 116 -0.37 -15.37 -12.86
C GLU A 116 -1.07 -15.60 -11.51
N LEU A 117 -0.39 -16.20 -10.54
CA LEU A 117 -0.91 -16.38 -9.20
C LEU A 117 -1.17 -15.03 -8.50
N CYS A 118 -0.26 -14.05 -8.64
CA CYS A 118 -0.50 -12.70 -8.12
C CYS A 118 -1.71 -12.03 -8.79
N PHE A 119 -1.94 -12.26 -10.08
CA PHE A 119 -3.13 -11.81 -10.78
C PHE A 119 -4.41 -12.44 -10.22
N GLU A 120 -4.47 -13.76 -10.15
CA GLU A 120 -5.64 -14.49 -9.66
C GLU A 120 -6.01 -14.05 -8.24
N LYS A 121 -5.00 -13.87 -7.37
CA LYS A 121 -5.22 -13.62 -5.95
C LYS A 121 -5.38 -12.16 -5.58
N GLY A 122 -4.99 -11.21 -6.45
CA GLY A 122 -5.31 -9.80 -6.21
C GLY A 122 -5.02 -8.78 -7.30
N TYR A 123 -3.99 -8.88 -8.17
CA TYR A 123 -3.87 -7.86 -9.24
C TYR A 123 -5.13 -7.82 -10.11
N GLY A 124 -5.69 -8.97 -10.47
CA GLY A 124 -6.91 -9.06 -11.27
C GLY A 124 -8.19 -8.56 -10.59
N LYS A 125 -8.13 -8.23 -9.29
CA LYS A 125 -9.29 -7.76 -8.51
C LYS A 125 -9.34 -6.25 -8.31
N ASN A 126 -8.23 -5.57 -8.57
CA ASN A 126 -8.08 -4.15 -8.31
C ASN A 126 -7.75 -3.42 -9.61
N ASP A 127 -8.34 -2.26 -9.82
CA ASP A 127 -8.07 -1.41 -10.98
C ASP A 127 -6.87 -0.49 -10.70
N PHE A 128 -6.72 -0.08 -9.45
CA PHE A 128 -5.69 0.84 -8.99
C PHE A 128 -5.01 0.36 -7.71
N TYR A 129 -3.81 0.89 -7.49
CA TYR A 129 -3.02 0.67 -6.28
C TYR A 129 -2.63 2.01 -5.68
N VAL A 130 -2.89 2.17 -4.39
CA VAL A 130 -2.51 3.35 -3.59
C VAL A 130 -1.31 2.99 -2.74
N PHE A 131 -0.13 3.52 -3.06
CA PHE A 131 1.07 3.29 -2.26
C PHE A 131 1.31 4.47 -1.32
N THR A 132 1.45 4.18 -0.02
CA THR A 132 1.65 5.16 1.04
C THR A 132 3.01 5.00 1.72
N ASN A 133 3.68 6.08 2.11
CA ASN A 133 5.00 6.03 2.78
C ASN A 133 4.95 5.63 4.27
N THR A 134 3.98 4.79 4.63
CA THR A 134 3.53 4.62 6.02
C THR A 134 4.13 3.41 6.70
N SER A 135 4.95 2.63 5.98
CA SER A 135 5.67 1.51 6.55
C SER A 135 6.72 2.06 7.52
N LYS A 136 6.52 1.79 8.82
CA LYS A 136 7.31 2.37 9.92
C LYS A 136 7.32 3.91 9.88
N PHE A 137 6.16 4.51 9.62
CA PHE A 137 5.99 5.95 9.58
C PHE A 137 6.62 6.65 10.80
N LYS A 138 7.36 7.72 10.54
CA LYS A 138 7.93 8.61 11.57
C LYS A 138 7.41 10.01 11.30
N ASN A 139 6.75 10.61 12.32
CA ASN A 139 6.10 11.94 12.29
C ASN A 139 6.76 12.90 11.29
N GLY A 140 6.14 13.03 10.12
CA GLY A 140 6.69 13.70 8.94
C GLY A 140 5.66 13.84 7.83
N ILE A 141 6.11 14.10 6.61
CA ILE A 141 5.24 14.31 5.44
C ILE A 141 4.59 12.96 5.05
N PHE A 142 3.27 12.94 4.95
CA PHE A 142 2.55 11.80 4.38
C PHE A 142 2.56 11.91 2.85
N ARG A 143 2.90 10.80 2.19
CA ARG A 143 2.98 10.71 0.74
C ARG A 143 2.15 9.54 0.26
N TYR A 144 1.37 9.77 -0.78
CA TYR A 144 0.72 8.69 -1.49
C TYR A 144 0.81 8.85 -3.01
N LEU A 145 0.71 7.73 -3.71
CA LEU A 145 0.63 7.67 -5.16
C LEU A 145 -0.44 6.67 -5.56
N VAL A 146 -1.21 7.02 -6.58
CA VAL A 146 -2.20 6.14 -7.19
C VAL A 146 -1.63 5.71 -8.53
N ILE A 147 -1.54 4.41 -8.77
CA ILE A 147 -1.06 3.83 -10.02
C ILE A 147 -2.11 2.85 -10.56
N HIS A 148 -2.42 2.96 -11.84
CA HIS A 148 -3.28 2.00 -12.52
C HIS A 148 -2.59 0.63 -12.56
N ARG A 149 -3.33 -0.46 -12.34
CA ARG A 149 -2.80 -1.84 -12.32
C ARG A 149 -1.89 -2.13 -13.51
N ASN A 150 -2.35 -1.81 -14.72
CA ASN A 150 -1.59 -2.10 -15.94
C ASN A 150 -0.23 -1.38 -15.99
N GLU A 151 -0.08 -0.23 -15.34
CA GLU A 151 1.21 0.46 -15.21
C GLU A 151 2.08 -0.15 -14.12
N LEU A 152 1.48 -0.56 -12.99
CA LEU A 152 2.19 -1.27 -11.93
C LEU A 152 2.85 -2.56 -12.44
N ILE A 153 2.12 -3.33 -13.24
CA ILE A 153 2.58 -4.64 -13.74
C ILE A 153 3.75 -4.51 -14.72
N LYS A 154 3.89 -3.37 -15.39
CA LYS A 154 5.07 -3.10 -16.22
C LYS A 154 6.35 -2.89 -15.41
N ILE A 155 6.22 -2.52 -14.12
CA ILE A 155 7.36 -2.13 -13.28
C ILE A 155 7.69 -3.12 -12.16
N VAL A 156 6.86 -4.15 -11.92
CA VAL A 156 7.16 -5.20 -10.93
C VAL A 156 8.48 -5.91 -11.25
N GLU A 157 9.11 -6.49 -10.23
CA GLU A 157 10.38 -7.19 -10.40
C GLU A 157 10.18 -8.49 -11.17
N LYS A 158 10.97 -8.68 -12.24
CA LYS A 158 10.85 -9.86 -13.11
C LYS A 158 11.10 -11.19 -12.40
N LYS A 159 11.87 -11.17 -11.32
CA LYS A 159 12.22 -12.35 -10.51
C LYS A 159 11.36 -12.52 -9.24
N ASP A 160 10.49 -11.55 -8.96
CA ASP A 160 9.57 -11.55 -7.82
C ASP A 160 8.39 -10.61 -8.17
N PRO A 161 7.37 -11.11 -8.90
CA PRO A 161 6.28 -10.28 -9.42
C PRO A 161 5.37 -9.70 -8.34
N ALA A 162 5.59 -10.03 -7.08
CA ALA A 162 4.91 -9.43 -5.94
C ALA A 162 5.67 -8.24 -5.33
N LYS A 163 6.83 -7.91 -5.88
CA LYS A 163 7.66 -6.78 -5.47
C LYS A 163 7.82 -5.78 -6.60
N VAL A 164 8.05 -4.53 -6.19
CA VAL A 164 8.49 -3.44 -7.06
C VAL A 164 9.55 -2.63 -6.31
N SER A 165 10.61 -2.22 -6.99
CA SER A 165 11.55 -1.27 -6.40
C SER A 165 10.90 0.10 -6.22
N ARG A 166 11.09 0.70 -5.05
CA ARG A 166 10.63 2.04 -4.69
C ARG A 166 11.16 3.06 -5.69
N LYS A 167 12.40 2.91 -6.17
CA LYS A 167 12.93 3.75 -7.26
C LYS A 167 12.06 3.72 -8.52
N LYS A 168 11.65 2.53 -9.00
CA LYS A 168 10.76 2.43 -10.17
C LYS A 168 9.39 3.01 -9.87
N LEU A 169 8.84 2.69 -8.69
CA LEU A 169 7.53 3.15 -8.25
C LEU A 169 7.44 4.68 -8.15
N LEU A 170 8.45 5.35 -7.59
CA LEU A 170 8.49 6.80 -7.51
C LEU A 170 8.78 7.44 -8.87
N GLY A 171 9.56 6.75 -9.72
CA GLY A 171 9.89 7.19 -11.08
C GLY A 171 8.72 7.16 -12.06
N THR A 172 7.62 6.45 -11.77
CA THR A 172 6.39 6.51 -12.61
C THR A 172 5.57 7.77 -12.35
N THR A 173 5.86 8.50 -11.28
CA THR A 173 5.16 9.74 -10.96
C THR A 173 5.89 10.94 -11.56
N ASN A 174 5.42 11.45 -12.70
CA ASN A 174 5.72 12.84 -13.07
C ASN A 174 5.16 13.73 -11.94
N GLY A 175 6.06 14.23 -11.09
CA GLY A 175 5.76 14.81 -9.79
C GLY A 175 4.73 15.94 -9.84
N LYS A 176 3.60 15.75 -9.16
CA LYS A 176 2.67 16.80 -8.75
C LYS A 176 2.64 16.87 -7.24
N THR A 177 3.70 17.41 -6.66
CA THR A 177 3.77 17.74 -5.24
C THR A 177 2.83 18.93 -4.98
N PHE A 178 1.80 18.76 -4.16
CA PHE A 178 1.03 19.87 -3.62
C PHE A 178 1.37 19.97 -2.15
N SER A 179 1.88 21.12 -1.72
CA SER A 179 2.07 21.42 -0.30
C SER A 179 0.80 22.08 0.21
N ILE A 180 0.15 21.47 1.19
CA ILE A 180 -0.97 22.09 1.91
C ILE A 180 -0.37 22.82 3.12
N SER A 181 -0.34 24.14 3.04
CA SER A 181 0.05 25.06 4.14
C SER A 181 -1.10 25.25 5.13
#